data_AF-A0AAD1HQ30-F1
#
_entry.id   AF-A0AAD1HQ30-F1
#
_cell.length_a   1.000
_cell.length_b   1.000
_cell.length_c   1.000
_cell.angle_alpha   90.00
_cell.angle_beta   90.00
_cell.angle_gamma   90.00
#
_symmetry.space_group_name_H-M   'P 1'
#
loop_
_entity.id
_entity.type
_entity.pdbx_description
1 polymer ?
#
loop_
_entity_poly.entity_id
_entity_poly.type
_entity_poly.pdbx_seq_one_letter_code
_entity_poly.pdbx_strand_id
1 'polypeptide(L)'
;MLLEDPAPSFAGGLTARVESAFSASSPVPLRRPFPRPAPTRPFHPNDAAQARRFGQLMQDEIDELEELIAVAQHRWTSRCDAGWGAARTPEPVLRLREKLKEVRRLQEALLARFGTD
;
A
#
# COMPACT_ATOMS: atom_id res chain seq x y z
N MET A 1 -9.44 64.41 36.56
CA MET A 1 -10.86 64.23 36.92
C MET A 1 -11.39 63.19 35.95
N LEU A 2 -11.57 61.93 36.39
CA LEU A 2 -12.81 61.39 37.00
C LEU A 2 -13.97 61.58 36.01
N LEU A 3 -14.74 60.61 35.53
CA LEU A 3 -15.20 59.29 35.99
C LEU A 3 -16.07 58.82 34.77
N GLU A 4 -16.18 57.58 34.29
CA GLU A 4 -16.80 56.41 34.90
C GLU A 4 -16.63 55.22 33.94
N ASP A 5 -16.45 54.04 34.52
CA ASP A 5 -16.85 52.76 33.95
C ASP A 5 -18.12 52.35 34.73
N PRO A 6 -19.13 51.71 34.10
CA PRO A 6 -19.24 50.29 34.40
C PRO A 6 -19.76 49.41 33.23
N ALA A 7 -19.05 48.31 32.97
CA ALA A 7 -19.58 47.03 32.49
C ALA A 7 -20.72 46.50 33.42
N PRO A 8 -21.52 45.44 33.10
CA PRO A 8 -21.34 44.43 32.05
C PRO A 8 -22.64 44.03 31.30
N SER A 9 -22.52 43.37 30.15
CA SER A 9 -23.61 42.50 29.67
C SER A 9 -23.05 41.11 29.41
N PHE A 10 -23.43 40.21 30.33
CA PHE A 10 -23.31 38.78 30.22
C PHE A 10 -24.24 38.28 29.10
N ALA A 11 -23.66 37.77 28.02
CA ALA A 11 -24.25 36.75 27.18
C ALA A 11 -23.05 35.98 26.59
N GLY A 12 -22.69 34.84 27.16
CA GLY A 12 -23.49 33.64 26.97
C GLY A 12 -22.91 32.90 25.79
N GLY A 13 -21.88 32.10 26.06
CA GLY A 13 -21.19 31.33 25.03
C GLY A 13 -20.04 30.56 25.63
N LEU A 14 -20.37 29.52 26.39
CA LEU A 14 -19.43 28.49 26.83
C LEU A 14 -18.64 27.95 25.63
N THR A 15 -17.46 28.50 25.37
CA THR A 15 -16.40 27.75 24.68
C THR A 15 -15.61 27.05 25.77
N ALA A 16 -16.22 26.00 26.33
CA ALA A 16 -15.49 25.01 27.07
C ALA A 16 -14.43 24.45 26.12
N ARG A 17 -13.21 24.97 26.21
CA ARG A 17 -12.01 24.38 25.65
C ARG A 17 -11.82 23.06 26.38
N VAL A 18 -12.47 22.00 25.87
CA VAL A 18 -12.11 20.62 26.19
C VAL A 18 -10.72 20.44 25.58
N GLU A 19 -9.72 20.75 26.39
CA GLU A 19 -8.40 20.18 26.20
C GLU A 19 -8.56 18.68 26.47
N SER A 20 -8.89 17.95 25.41
CA SER A 20 -8.85 16.51 25.40
C SER A 20 -7.40 16.13 25.61
N ALA A 21 -7.05 15.87 26.86
CA ALA A 21 -5.82 15.18 27.23
C ALA A 21 -5.94 13.75 26.70
N PHE A 22 -5.76 13.57 25.40
CA PHE A 22 -5.37 12.28 24.85
C PHE A 22 -3.99 11.98 25.42
N SER A 23 -3.96 11.29 26.56
CA SER A 23 -2.78 10.56 26.99
C SER A 23 -2.37 9.69 25.82
N ALA A 24 -1.22 10.01 25.20
CA ALA A 24 -0.59 9.17 24.22
C ALA A 24 -0.25 7.84 24.90
N SER A 25 -1.14 6.86 24.79
CA SER A 25 -0.81 5.49 25.14
C SER A 25 0.33 5.07 24.22
N SER A 26 1.41 4.56 24.82
CA SER A 26 2.54 4.03 24.05
C SER A 26 2.02 3.01 23.03
N PRO A 27 2.49 3.03 21.77
CA PRO A 27 2.02 2.09 20.76
C PRO A 27 2.34 0.66 21.23
N VAL A 28 1.30 -0.11 21.50
CA VAL A 28 1.44 -1.54 21.81
C VAL A 28 2.04 -2.22 20.58
N PRO A 29 3.16 -2.94 20.69
CA PRO A 29 3.76 -3.62 19.56
C PRO A 29 2.85 -4.79 19.12
N LEU A 30 2.05 -4.55 18.08
CA LEU A 30 1.18 -5.56 17.45
C LEU A 30 1.94 -6.52 16.53
N ARG A 31 3.08 -7.09 16.94
CA ARG A 31 3.73 -8.15 16.15
C ARG A 31 4.42 -9.18 17.03
N ARG A 32 3.63 -10.12 17.56
CA ARG A 32 4.12 -11.49 17.73
C ARG A 32 3.76 -12.26 16.47
N PRO A 33 4.73 -12.64 15.62
CA PRO A 33 4.49 -13.65 14.60
C PRO A 33 4.19 -14.94 15.36
N PHE A 34 2.90 -15.29 15.47
CA PHE A 34 2.57 -16.64 15.90
C PHE A 34 3.00 -17.57 14.76
N PRO A 35 3.86 -18.58 15.02
CA PRO A 35 4.12 -19.60 14.04
C PRO A 35 2.78 -20.29 13.74
N ARG A 36 2.20 -20.01 12.57
CA ARG A 36 1.04 -20.76 12.11
C ARG A 36 1.55 -22.13 11.67
N PRO A 37 1.14 -23.22 12.30
CA PRO A 37 1.42 -24.55 11.78
C PRO A 37 0.88 -24.65 10.36
N ALA A 38 1.61 -25.34 9.49
CA ALA A 38 1.13 -25.61 8.13
C ALA A 38 -0.26 -26.28 8.24
N PRO A 39 -1.27 -25.81 7.50
CA PRO A 39 -2.60 -26.38 7.59
C PRO A 39 -2.54 -27.84 7.16
N THR A 40 -2.77 -28.76 8.10
CA THR A 40 -2.85 -30.22 7.89
C THR A 40 -4.20 -30.65 7.32
N ARG A 41 -5.13 -29.71 7.12
CA ARG A 41 -6.49 -29.97 6.62
C ARG A 41 -6.55 -29.69 5.11
N PRO A 42 -7.20 -30.54 4.31
CA PRO A 42 -7.47 -30.24 2.90
C PRO A 42 -8.25 -28.92 2.76
N PHE A 43 -7.90 -28.14 1.74
CA PHE A 43 -8.57 -26.87 1.45
C PHE A 43 -10.03 -27.08 1.08
N HIS A 44 -10.88 -26.12 1.41
CA HIS A 44 -12.26 -26.15 0.97
C HIS A 44 -12.29 -25.96 -0.56
N PRO A 45 -13.16 -26.66 -1.32
CA PRO A 45 -13.23 -26.51 -2.79
C PRO A 45 -13.42 -25.07 -3.26
N ASN A 46 -14.14 -24.26 -2.48
CA ASN A 46 -14.30 -22.83 -2.74
C ASN A 46 -12.97 -22.06 -2.64
N ASP A 47 -12.10 -22.39 -1.67
CA ASP A 47 -10.79 -21.72 -1.52
C ASP A 47 -9.91 -22.01 -2.74
N ALA A 48 -9.96 -23.25 -3.25
CA ALA A 48 -9.26 -23.63 -4.48
C ALA A 48 -9.83 -22.90 -5.71
N ALA A 49 -11.15 -22.76 -5.81
CA ALA A 49 -11.78 -22.01 -6.89
C ALA A 49 -11.42 -20.51 -6.85
N GLN A 50 -11.40 -19.91 -5.65
CA GLN A 50 -10.95 -18.54 -5.44
C GLN A 50 -9.47 -18.37 -5.77
N ALA A 51 -8.61 -19.31 -5.34
CA ALA A 51 -7.19 -19.28 -5.65
C ALA A 51 -6.95 -19.30 -7.17
N ARG A 52 -7.68 -20.10 -7.94
CA ARG A 52 -7.59 -20.07 -9.41
C ARG A 52 -7.98 -18.72 -10.00
N ARG A 53 -9.04 -18.08 -9.50
CA ARG A 53 -9.44 -16.73 -9.95
C ARG A 53 -8.39 -15.67 -9.62
N PHE A 54 -7.83 -15.71 -8.42
CA PHE A 54 -6.73 -14.82 -8.04
C PHE A 54 -5.47 -15.09 -8.87
N GLY A 55 -5.17 -16.35 -9.19
CA GLY A 55 -4.07 -16.74 -10.07
C GLY A 55 -4.19 -16.10 -11.45
N GLN A 56 -5.39 -16.14 -12.05
CA GLN A 56 -5.65 -15.47 -13.33
C GLN A 56 -5.44 -13.97 -13.24
N LEU A 57 -6.01 -13.31 -12.21
CA LEU A 57 -5.86 -11.86 -12.03
C LEU A 57 -4.39 -11.45 -11.84
N MET A 58 -3.60 -12.25 -11.13
CA MET A 58 -2.16 -12.00 -10.99
C MET A 58 -1.41 -12.20 -12.30
N GLN A 59 -1.83 -13.14 -13.15
CA GLN A 59 -1.24 -13.30 -14.48
C GLN A 59 -1.54 -12.08 -15.36
N ASP A 60 -2.79 -11.62 -15.38
CA ASP A 60 -3.18 -10.43 -16.14
C ASP A 60 -2.39 -9.19 -15.68
N GLU A 61 -2.21 -9.01 -14.36
CA GLU A 61 -1.37 -7.94 -13.79
C GLU A 61 0.12 -8.09 -14.17
N ILE A 62 0.64 -9.32 -14.22
CA ILE A 62 2.03 -9.57 -14.67
C ILE A 62 2.20 -9.13 -16.12
N ASP A 63 1.28 -9.53 -16.99
CA ASP A 63 1.31 -9.21 -18.42
C ASP A 63 1.26 -7.68 -18.63
N GLU A 64 0.37 -6.98 -17.91
CA GLU A 64 0.27 -5.52 -17.94
C GLU A 64 1.57 -4.84 -17.45
N LEU A 65 2.14 -5.31 -16.33
CA LEU A 65 3.39 -4.75 -15.80
C LEU A 65 4.56 -4.96 -16.76
N GLU A 66 4.64 -6.09 -17.43
CA GLU A 66 5.65 -6.37 -18.45
C GLU A 66 5.54 -5.40 -19.63
N GLU A 67 4.33 -5.17 -20.13
CA GLU A 67 4.07 -4.18 -21.19
C GLU A 67 4.47 -2.76 -20.75
N LEU A 68 4.04 -2.34 -19.55
CA LEU A 68 4.38 -1.02 -19.02
C LEU A 68 5.89 -0.83 -18.86
N ILE A 69 6.61 -1.86 -18.40
CA ILE A 69 8.08 -1.84 -18.30
C ILE A 69 8.70 -1.71 -19.69
N ALA A 70 8.23 -2.47 -20.68
CA ALA A 70 8.75 -2.41 -22.04
C ALA A 70 8.56 -1.02 -22.65
N VAL A 71 7.37 -0.43 -22.53
CA VAL A 71 7.08 0.93 -23.02
C VAL A 71 7.95 1.96 -22.31
N ALA A 72 8.07 1.88 -20.98
CA ALA A 72 8.87 2.84 -20.21
C ALA A 72 10.37 2.72 -20.51
N GLN A 73 10.88 1.50 -20.67
CA GLN A 73 12.26 1.21 -21.05
C GLN A 73 12.55 1.74 -22.45
N HIS A 74 11.69 1.47 -23.43
CA HIS A 74 11.84 1.97 -24.79
C HIS A 74 11.88 3.51 -24.81
N ARG A 75 10.90 4.18 -24.16
CA ARG A 75 10.87 5.65 -24.08
C ARG A 75 12.10 6.25 -23.39
N TRP A 76 12.69 5.55 -22.43
CA TRP A 76 13.92 6.00 -21.78
C TRP A 76 15.12 5.84 -22.69
N THR A 77 15.30 4.66 -23.29
CA THR A 77 16.39 4.38 -24.23
C THR A 77 16.36 5.36 -25.41
N SER A 78 15.21 5.59 -26.04
CA SER A 78 15.09 6.57 -27.13
C SER A 78 15.47 8.00 -26.72
N ARG A 79 15.25 8.39 -25.46
CA ARG A 79 15.71 9.69 -24.95
C ARG A 79 17.22 9.71 -24.71
N CYS A 80 17.80 8.63 -24.20
CA CYS A 80 19.24 8.49 -24.06
C CYS A 80 19.94 8.58 -25.41
N ASP A 81 19.43 7.89 -26.42
CA ASP A 81 19.98 7.88 -27.79
C ASP A 81 19.92 9.27 -28.42
N ALA A 82 18.86 10.04 -28.12
CA ALA A 82 18.72 11.43 -28.55
C ALA A 82 19.57 12.44 -27.74
N GLY A 83 20.32 11.99 -26.73
CA GLY A 83 21.16 12.84 -25.88
C GLY A 83 20.44 13.56 -24.73
N TRP A 84 19.14 13.29 -24.53
CA TRP A 84 18.30 13.93 -23.51
C TRP A 84 17.99 13.04 -22.31
N GLY A 85 18.48 11.80 -22.32
CA GLY A 85 18.20 10.81 -21.29
C GLY A 85 19.20 10.84 -20.13
N ALA A 86 18.71 10.62 -18.91
CA ALA A 86 19.57 10.40 -17.77
C ALA A 86 20.34 9.07 -17.91
N ALA A 87 21.60 9.04 -17.47
CA ALA A 87 22.44 7.84 -17.51
C ALA A 87 21.92 6.70 -16.61
N ARG A 88 21.25 7.05 -15.50
CA ARG A 88 20.64 6.08 -14.58
C ARG A 88 19.21 5.75 -15.01
N THR A 89 18.82 4.49 -14.84
CA THR A 89 17.43 4.03 -14.96
C THR A 89 16.47 4.91 -14.17
N PRO A 90 15.41 5.46 -14.80
CA PRO A 90 14.43 6.29 -14.14
C PRO A 90 13.70 5.53 -13.03
N GLU A 91 13.42 6.24 -11.94
CA GLU A 91 12.68 5.70 -10.79
C GLU A 91 11.34 5.03 -11.15
N PRO A 92 10.53 5.52 -12.11
CA PRO A 92 9.32 4.82 -12.53
C PRO A 92 9.57 3.41 -13.08
N VAL A 93 10.65 3.21 -13.84
CA VAL A 93 11.01 1.88 -14.39
C VAL A 93 11.43 0.95 -13.26
N LEU A 94 12.18 1.47 -12.27
CA LEU A 94 12.58 0.70 -11.09
C LEU A 94 11.37 0.27 -10.27
N ARG A 95 10.42 1.18 -10.02
CA ARG A 95 9.18 0.87 -9.29
C ARG A 95 8.32 -0.18 -9.98
N LEU A 96 8.18 -0.11 -11.30
CA LEU A 96 7.45 -1.12 -12.07
C LEU A 96 8.11 -2.51 -11.94
N ARG A 97 9.45 -2.57 -12.00
CA ARG A 97 10.19 -3.83 -11.83
C ARG A 97 10.02 -4.42 -10.43
N GLU A 98 10.05 -3.60 -9.39
CA GLU A 98 9.82 -4.06 -8.02
C GLU A 98 8.36 -4.55 -7.84
N LYS A 99 7.39 -3.85 -8.43
CA LYS A 99 6.00 -4.29 -8.43
C LYS A 99 5.83 -5.63 -9.15
N LEU A 100 6.47 -5.83 -10.30
CA LEU A 100 6.45 -7.11 -11.03
C LEU A 100 7.03 -8.25 -10.18
N LYS A 101 8.16 -8.03 -9.50
CA LYS A 101 8.75 -9.03 -8.59
C LYS A 101 7.78 -9.39 -7.46
N GLU A 102 7.11 -8.40 -6.88
CA GLU A 102 6.16 -8.63 -5.80
C GLU A 102 4.95 -9.44 -6.26
N VAL A 103 4.37 -9.12 -7.42
CA VAL A 103 3.22 -9.87 -7.96
C VAL A 103 3.61 -11.31 -8.27
N ARG A 104 4.77 -11.55 -8.90
CA ARG A 104 5.29 -12.90 -9.14
C ARG A 104 5.48 -13.69 -7.85
N ARG A 105 6.06 -13.07 -6.81
CA ARG A 105 6.23 -13.68 -5.49
C ARG A 105 4.89 -14.07 -4.86
N LEU A 106 3.86 -13.22 -5.00
CA LEU A 106 2.52 -13.52 -4.51
C LEU A 106 1.85 -14.65 -5.30
N GLN A 107 2.04 -14.68 -6.62
CA GLN A 107 1.55 -15.75 -7.49
C GLN A 107 2.20 -17.09 -7.12
N GLU A 108 3.53 -17.12 -7.00
CA GLU A 108 4.29 -18.30 -6.56
C GLU A 108 3.79 -18.80 -5.19
N ALA A 109 3.60 -17.90 -4.23
CA ALA A 109 3.09 -18.26 -2.91
C ALA A 109 1.66 -18.82 -2.95
N LEU A 110 0.81 -18.29 -3.84
CA LEU A 110 -0.55 -18.80 -4.03
C LEU A 110 -0.54 -20.20 -4.66
N LEU A 111 0.25 -20.38 -5.72
CA LEU A 111 0.41 -21.66 -6.42
C LEU A 111 1.02 -22.74 -5.52
N ALA A 112 2.06 -22.39 -4.75
CA ALA A 112 2.68 -23.30 -3.80
C ALA A 112 1.70 -23.76 -2.71
N ARG A 113 0.72 -22.92 -2.36
CA ARG A 113 -0.26 -23.25 -1.33
C ARG A 113 -1.44 -24.05 -1.86
N PHE A 114 -1.98 -23.70 -3.03
CA PHE A 114 -3.23 -24.29 -3.53
C PHE A 114 -3.04 -25.33 -4.61
N GLY A 115 -1.83 -25.45 -5.17
CA GLY A 115 -1.52 -26.37 -6.25
C GLY A 115 -2.21 -25.97 -7.56
N THR A 116 -1.47 -26.09 -8.65
CA THR A 116 -2.03 -26.24 -10.00
C THR A 116 -1.90 -27.71 -10.35
N ASP A 117 -2.88 -28.50 -9.96
CA ASP A 117 -3.26 -29.76 -10.60
C ASP A 117 -4.75 -30.03 -10.29
#